data_AF-A0A349ML92-F1
#
_entry.id   AF-A0A349ML92-F1
#
_cell.length_a   1.000
_cell.length_b   1.000
_cell.length_c   1.000
_cell.angle_alpha   90.00
_cell.angle_beta   90.00
_cell.angle_gamma   90.00
#
_symmetry.space_group_name_H-M   'P 1'
#
loop_
_entity.id
_entity.type
_entity.pdbx_description
1 polymer ?
#
loop_
_entity_poly.entity_id
_entity_poly.type
_entity_poly.pdbx_seq_one_letter_code
_entity_poly.pdbx_strand_id
1 'polypeptide(L)'
;MKTSRAAGVVRHEVHCDGKIPVRVTIWLKGEIMVTLDLVTGMLKESEPGRLSEKKQAWVIAIAEYLARQELLQRTQNGRENRSDGTQPLEFDPRPDGQSIWWG
;
A
#
# COMPACT_ATOMS: atom_id res chain seq x y z
N MET A 1 19.72 30.54 -1.39
CA MET A 1 18.77 29.40 -1.54
C MET A 1 19.01 28.40 -0.42
N LYS A 2 18.10 28.28 0.55
CA LYS A 2 18.18 27.24 1.60
C LYS A 2 17.77 25.91 0.98
N THR A 3 18.73 25.05 0.70
CA THR A 3 18.49 23.66 0.31
C THR A 3 17.83 22.95 1.49
N SER A 4 16.50 22.79 1.40
CA SER A 4 15.71 22.06 2.38
C SER A 4 16.09 20.60 2.25
N ARG A 5 17.05 20.13 3.08
CA ARG A 5 17.40 18.71 3.19
C ARG A 5 16.09 17.92 3.33
N ALA A 6 15.84 17.02 2.39
CA ALA A 6 14.68 16.14 2.43
C ALA A 6 14.62 15.49 3.81
N ALA A 7 13.49 15.63 4.50
CA ALA A 7 13.26 14.96 5.76
C ALA A 7 13.11 13.47 5.44
N GLY A 8 14.21 12.72 5.48
CA GLY A 8 14.20 11.29 5.21
C GLY A 8 13.28 10.58 6.20
N VAL A 9 12.57 9.55 5.71
CA VAL A 9 11.83 8.61 6.56
C VAL A 9 12.86 7.84 7.39
N VAL A 10 12.74 7.93 8.71
CA VAL A 10 13.61 7.23 9.67
C VAL A 10 13.00 5.87 10.02
N ARG A 11 11.68 5.84 10.19
CA ARG A 11 10.91 4.64 10.52
C ARG A 11 9.51 4.79 9.95
N HIS A 12 8.86 3.68 9.67
CA HIS A 12 7.43 3.63 9.39
C HIS A 12 6.78 2.43 10.07
N GLU A 13 5.48 2.51 10.26
CA GLU A 13 4.65 1.44 10.80
C GLU A 13 3.30 1.47 10.09
N VAL A 14 2.86 0.31 9.60
CA VAL A 14 1.57 0.15 8.93
C VAL A 14 0.66 -0.65 9.84
N HIS A 15 -0.40 -0.03 10.29
CA HIS A 15 -1.44 -0.68 11.08
C HIS A 15 -2.56 -1.14 10.17
N CYS A 16 -2.93 -2.41 10.30
CA CYS A 16 -3.96 -3.05 9.49
C CYS A 16 -5.15 -3.45 10.36
N ASP A 17 -6.36 -3.24 9.84
CA ASP A 17 -7.55 -3.90 10.32
C ASP A 17 -7.77 -5.18 9.50
N GLY A 18 -7.48 -6.32 10.13
CA GLY A 18 -7.36 -7.60 9.44
C GLY A 18 -6.32 -7.56 8.31
N LYS A 19 -6.80 -7.58 7.07
CA LYS A 19 -5.95 -7.60 5.86
C LYS A 19 -5.77 -6.23 5.23
N ILE A 20 -6.50 -5.21 5.66
CA ILE A 20 -6.56 -3.91 5.01
C ILE A 20 -5.74 -2.91 5.83
N PRO A 21 -4.76 -2.21 5.25
CA PRO A 21 -4.05 -1.14 5.94
C PRO A 21 -5.02 0.02 6.20
N VAL A 22 -5.13 0.44 7.46
CA VAL A 22 -6.05 1.51 7.89
C VAL A 22 -5.31 2.75 8.37
N ARG A 23 -4.06 2.60 8.80
CA ARG A 23 -3.26 3.72 9.31
C ARG A 23 -1.79 3.49 9.04
N VAL A 24 -1.09 4.55 8.66
CA VAL A 24 0.36 4.55 8.48
C VAL A 24 0.97 5.63 9.34
N THR A 25 1.90 5.24 10.20
CA THR A 25 2.69 6.16 11.02
C THR A 25 4.09 6.25 10.44
N ILE A 26 4.56 7.47 10.19
CA ILE A 26 5.86 7.76 9.59
C ILE A 26 6.61 8.69 10.54
N TRP A 27 7.81 8.28 10.92
CA TRP A 27 8.75 9.11 11.67
C TRP A 27 9.75 9.71 10.69
N LEU A 28 9.75 11.05 10.62
CA LEU A 28 10.66 11.82 9.80
C LEU A 28 11.87 12.25 10.61
N LYS A 29 12.96 12.55 9.91
CA LYS A 29 14.16 13.11 10.53
C LYS A 29 13.84 14.41 11.26
N GLY A 30 14.28 14.53 12.52
CA GLY A 30 13.96 15.65 13.41
C GLY A 30 12.79 15.41 14.36
N GLU A 31 12.49 14.13 14.64
CA GLU A 31 11.48 13.67 15.62
C GLU A 31 10.04 14.07 15.28
N ILE A 32 9.78 14.37 14.01
CA ILE A 32 8.42 14.66 13.55
C ILE A 32 7.73 13.34 13.26
N MET A 33 6.64 13.08 13.98
CA MET A 33 5.78 11.93 13.74
C MET A 33 4.55 12.39 12.96
N VAL A 34 4.26 11.68 11.87
CA VAL A 34 3.08 11.92 11.05
C VAL A 34 2.29 10.65 10.93
N THR A 35 0.99 10.74 11.17
CA THR A 35 0.06 9.62 11.07
C THR A 35 -0.93 9.94 9.96
N LEU A 36 -1.00 9.08 8.94
CA LEU A 36 -2.06 9.12 7.94
C LEU A 36 -3.11 8.08 8.30
N ASP A 37 -4.33 8.53 8.52
CA ASP A 37 -5.50 7.66 8.57
C ASP A 37 -6.00 7.43 7.14
N LEU A 38 -5.92 6.18 6.67
CA LEU A 38 -6.30 5.82 5.31
C LEU A 38 -7.82 5.68 5.15
N VAL A 39 -8.56 5.55 6.25
CA VAL A 39 -10.02 5.44 6.25
C VAL A 39 -10.64 6.82 6.11
N THR A 40 -10.14 7.78 6.89
CA THR A 40 -10.66 9.16 6.87
C THR A 40 -9.88 10.09 5.94
N GLY A 41 -8.73 9.66 5.42
CA GLY A 41 -7.81 10.48 4.64
C GLY A 41 -7.15 11.61 5.44
N MET A 42 -7.23 11.57 6.78
CA MET A 42 -6.72 12.65 7.64
C MET A 42 -5.26 12.45 7.99
N LEU A 43 -4.47 13.49 7.77
CA LEU A 43 -3.09 13.58 8.22
C LEU A 43 -3.05 14.22 9.61
N LYS A 44 -2.45 13.53 10.59
CA LYS A 44 -2.18 14.05 11.93
C LYS A 44 -0.68 14.18 12.13
N GLU A 45 -0.24 15.39 12.42
CA GLU A 45 1.15 15.69 12.79
C GLU A 45 1.27 15.71 14.31
N SER A 46 2.40 15.23 14.86
CA SER A 46 2.69 15.36 16.28
C SER A 46 2.79 16.82 16.72
N GLU A 47 3.27 17.69 15.83
CA GLU A 47 3.33 19.14 16.02
C GLU A 47 2.67 19.81 14.82
N PRO A 48 1.44 20.34 14.99
CA PRO A 48 0.69 20.92 13.89
C PRO A 48 1.42 22.14 13.30
N GLY A 49 1.56 22.17 11.97
CA GLY A 49 2.17 23.29 11.23
C GLY A 49 3.68 23.20 11.08
N ARG A 50 4.32 22.13 11.55
CA ARG A 50 5.78 21.93 11.39
C ARG A 50 6.15 21.45 9.98
N LEU A 51 5.23 20.78 9.29
CA LEU A 51 5.42 20.36 7.90
C LEU A 51 4.90 21.41 6.93
N SER A 52 5.70 21.72 5.90
CA SER A 52 5.20 22.48 4.76
C SER A 52 4.24 21.63 3.93
N GLU A 53 3.31 22.26 3.23
CA GLU A 53 2.31 21.60 2.38
C GLU A 53 2.97 20.61 1.38
N LYS A 54 4.09 21.01 0.75
CA LYS A 54 4.86 20.11 -0.13
C LYS A 54 5.36 18.85 0.59
N LYS A 55 5.77 18.97 1.86
CA LYS A 55 6.20 17.82 2.66
C LYS A 55 5.02 16.97 3.09
N GLN A 56 3.89 17.57 3.47
CA GLN A 56 2.66 16.84 3.78
C GLN A 56 2.22 15.98 2.59
N ALA A 57 2.15 16.57 1.38
CA ALA A 57 1.81 15.85 0.16
C ALA A 57 2.77 14.68 -0.13
N TRP A 58 4.07 14.88 0.09
CA TRP A 58 5.07 13.82 -0.06
C TRP A 58 4.90 12.70 0.98
N VAL A 59 4.62 13.04 2.24
CA VAL A 59 4.35 12.05 3.30
C VAL A 59 3.11 11.22 2.97
N ILE A 60 2.05 11.86 2.47
CA ILE A 60 0.83 11.18 2.04
C ILE A 60 1.14 10.18 0.92
N ALA A 61 1.87 10.61 -0.12
CA ALA A 61 2.26 9.74 -1.22
C ALA A 61 3.10 8.53 -0.75
N ILE A 62 4.01 8.74 0.21
CA ILE A 62 4.78 7.64 0.81
C ILE A 62 3.89 6.71 1.62
N ALA A 63 3.00 7.25 2.44
CA ALA A 63 2.09 6.44 3.25
C ALA A 63 1.20 5.56 2.37
N GLU A 64 0.64 6.11 1.29
CA GLU A 64 -0.11 5.33 0.30
C GLU A 64 0.75 4.26 -0.38
N TYR A 65 1.99 4.60 -0.75
CA TYR A 65 2.91 3.63 -1.34
C TYR A 65 3.19 2.46 -0.38
N LEU A 66 3.47 2.74 0.89
CA LEU A 66 3.70 1.71 1.92
C LEU A 66 2.46 0.83 2.13
N ALA A 67 1.27 1.44 2.16
CA ALA A 67 0.01 0.71 2.24
C ALA A 67 -0.18 -0.24 1.04
N ARG A 68 0.11 0.22 -0.18
CA ARG A 68 0.06 -0.61 -1.40
C ARG A 68 1.09 -1.74 -1.36
N GLN A 69 2.31 -1.48 -0.88
CA GLN A 69 3.35 -2.51 -0.75
C GLN A 69 2.92 -3.63 0.20
N GLU A 70 2.29 -3.29 1.33
CA GLU A 70 1.76 -4.31 2.26
C GLU A 70 0.67 -5.17 1.63
N LEU A 71 -0.27 -4.57 0.89
CA LEU A 71 -1.30 -5.31 0.17
C LEU A 71 -0.70 -6.27 -0.88
N LEU A 72 0.34 -5.84 -1.59
CA LEU A 72 1.01 -6.64 -2.60
C LEU A 72 1.76 -7.82 -1.99
N GLN A 73 2.57 -7.59 -0.95
CA GLN A 73 3.29 -8.67 -0.26
C GLN A 73 2.33 -9.73 0.26
N ARG A 74 1.19 -9.32 0.83
CA ARG A 74 0.17 -10.24 1.33
C ARG A 74 -0.54 -11.01 0.23
N THR A 75 -0.74 -10.41 -0.94
CA THR A 75 -1.31 -11.10 -2.10
C THR A 75 -0.36 -12.17 -2.64
N GLN A 76 0.95 -11.88 -2.64
CA GLN A 76 1.98 -12.84 -3.02
C GLN A 76 2.09 -13.98 -2.01
N ASN A 77 2.16 -13.68 -0.71
CA ASN A 77 2.20 -14.70 0.35
C ASN A 77 0.91 -15.54 0.41
N GLY A 78 -0.24 -14.95 0.11
CA GLY A 78 -1.53 -15.64 0.03
C GLY A 78 -1.66 -16.56 -1.19
N ARG A 79 -0.94 -16.28 -2.28
CA ARG A 79 -0.80 -17.20 -3.42
C ARG A 79 0.11 -18.37 -3.09
N GLU A 80 1.21 -18.12 -2.38
CA GLU A 80 2.17 -19.17 -2.00
C GLU A 80 1.51 -20.23 -1.10
N ASN A 81 0.69 -19.81 -0.12
CA ASN A 81 -0.10 -20.70 0.75
C ASN A 81 -1.31 -21.38 0.08
N ARG A 82 -1.66 -21.04 -1.17
CA ARG A 82 -2.67 -21.76 -1.97
C ARG A 82 -2.04 -22.79 -2.91
N SER A 83 -0.74 -23.03 -2.79
CA SER A 83 -0.05 -24.09 -3.53
C SER A 83 -0.21 -25.43 -2.83
N ASP A 84 -1.45 -25.89 -2.69
CA ASP A 84 -1.73 -27.30 -2.45
C ASP A 84 -2.97 -27.66 -3.29
N GLY A 85 -2.73 -28.03 -4.55
CA GLY A 85 -3.71 -28.78 -5.34
C GLY A 85 -4.46 -28.07 -6.48
N THR A 86 -4.13 -26.83 -6.89
CA THR A 86 -4.67 -26.33 -8.18
C THR A 86 -3.74 -26.78 -9.31
N GLN A 87 -4.02 -27.94 -9.89
CA GLN A 87 -3.46 -28.28 -11.20
C GLN A 87 -3.83 -27.16 -12.18
N PRO A 88 -2.91 -26.72 -13.05
CA PRO A 88 -3.24 -25.82 -14.14
C PRO A 88 -4.41 -26.43 -14.91
N LEU A 89 -5.49 -25.66 -15.17
CA LEU A 89 -6.47 -26.10 -16.16
C LEU A 89 -5.72 -26.22 -17.48
N GLU A 90 -5.48 -27.46 -17.93
CA GLU A 90 -5.14 -27.71 -19.31
C GLU A 90 -6.36 -27.30 -20.13
N PHE A 91 -6.23 -26.17 -20.81
CA PHE A 91 -7.18 -25.77 -21.82
C PHE A 91 -6.96 -26.71 -23.01
N ASP A 92 -7.80 -27.73 -23.14
CA ASP A 92 -7.85 -28.54 -24.36
C ASP A 92 -8.62 -27.73 -25.42
N PRO A 93 -7.97 -27.22 -26.47
CA PRO A 93 -8.62 -26.36 -27.46
C PRO A 93 -9.49 -27.16 -28.44
N ARG A 94 -9.81 -28.43 -28.18
CA ARG A 94 -10.76 -29.16 -29.01
C ARG A 94 -12.16 -28.61 -28.77
N PRO A 95 -12.77 -27.94 -29.76
CA PRO A 95 -14.17 -27.59 -29.64
C PRO A 95 -14.97 -28.88 -29.67
N ASP A 96 -15.63 -29.21 -28.56
CA ASP A 96 -16.75 -30.13 -28.61
C ASP A 96 -17.70 -29.58 -29.67
N GLY A 97 -17.98 -30.37 -30.71
CA GLY A 97 -18.66 -29.95 -31.95
C GLY A 97 -20.11 -29.47 -31.80
N GLN A 98 -20.50 -29.01 -30.61
CA GLN A 98 -21.81 -28.47 -30.26
C GLN A 98 -21.79 -27.05 -29.68
N SER A 99 -20.62 -26.41 -29.51
CA SER A 99 -20.57 -25.04 -29.00
C SER A 99 -20.81 -24.01 -30.11
N ILE A 100 -22.07 -23.59 -30.26
CA ILE A 100 -22.46 -22.46 -31.12
C ILE A 100 -22.12 -21.17 -30.37
N TRP A 101 -21.10 -20.44 -30.84
CA TRP A 101 -20.78 -19.09 -30.36
C TRP A 101 -21.64 -18.09 -31.17
N TRP A 102 -22.57 -17.41 -30.50
CA TRP A 102 -23.39 -16.39 -31.14
C TRP A 102 -22.56 -15.13 -31.44
N GLY A 103 -22.64 -14.67 -32.69
CA GLY A 103 -22.37 -13.27 -33.05
C GLY A 103 -23.57 -12.38 -32.79
#